data_AF-A0A1Z9Q3D6-F1
#
_entry.id   AF-A0A1Z9Q3D6-F1
#
_cell.length_a   1.000
_cell.length_b   1.000
_cell.length_c   1.000
_cell.angle_alpha   90.00
_cell.angle_beta   90.00
_cell.angle_gamma   90.00
#
_symmetry.space_group_name_H-M   'P 1'
#
loop_
_entity.id
_entity.type
_entity.pdbx_description
1 polymer ?
#
loop_
_entity_poly.entity_id
_entity_poly.type
_entity_poly.pdbx_seq_one_letter_code
_entity_poly.pdbx_strand_id
1 'polypeptide(L)'
;MRDHPIPPVTEPLQYRAIGVVRGTYRAKEEDQLTRGSLFDSNGVELEAVVLGRVLTLMRRHLDMDQPHLWVVYPRCRESDHLHLQIAGIWEPSTLAPDQQDAEDSLPEGDDFFSIRGELIFTKPETGELVVKVRQQPRGDGNRPLPFKIQMKGELPLEHLRHFVSLDVRRQGQELHLERYEVMAPMPTRGGKSKAGRGQAARRGQPVRRSQVSQRGTRAGS
;
A
#
# COMPACT_ATOMS: atom_id res chain seq x y z
N MET A 1 22.66 10.94 9.67
CA MET A 1 21.23 11.20 9.95
C MET A 1 20.49 9.97 9.46
N ARG A 2 19.88 9.19 10.37
CA ARG A 2 19.08 8.04 9.96
C ARG A 2 17.82 8.52 9.24
N ASP A 3 17.44 7.84 8.17
CA ASP A 3 16.16 8.09 7.53
C ASP A 3 15.03 7.70 8.48
N HIS A 4 14.00 8.54 8.53
CA HIS A 4 12.76 8.31 9.27
C HIS A 4 12.19 6.89 8.98
N PRO A 5 11.63 6.16 9.96
CA PRO A 5 11.22 4.77 9.77
C PRO A 5 10.08 4.60 8.77
N ILE A 6 9.34 5.69 8.54
CA ILE A 6 8.34 5.84 7.49
C ILE A 6 8.95 6.78 6.43
N PRO A 7 9.48 6.25 5.31
CA PRO A 7 10.10 7.07 4.28
C PRO A 7 9.12 8.08 3.68
N PRO A 8 9.59 9.23 3.20
CA PRO A 8 8.73 10.18 2.51
C PRO A 8 8.15 9.58 1.23
N VAL A 9 7.02 10.13 0.82
CA VAL A 9 6.43 9.82 -0.49
C VAL A 9 7.27 10.48 -1.58
N THR A 10 7.58 9.73 -2.63
CA THR A 10 8.35 10.22 -3.79
C THR A 10 7.47 10.42 -5.02
N GLU A 11 6.33 9.74 -5.12
CA GLU A 11 5.44 9.80 -6.28
C GLU A 11 3.99 10.15 -5.86
N PRO A 12 3.27 10.99 -6.64
CA PRO A 12 1.91 11.42 -6.29
C PRO A 12 0.96 10.26 -6.00
N LEU A 13 0.98 9.20 -6.80
CA LEU A 13 0.11 8.02 -6.64
C LEU A 13 0.87 6.78 -6.11
N GLN A 14 1.88 7.00 -5.26
CA GLN A 14 2.62 5.93 -4.59
C GLN A 14 1.74 5.21 -3.57
N TYR A 15 1.42 3.95 -3.85
CA TYR A 15 0.79 3.07 -2.87
C TYR A 15 1.71 2.82 -1.68
N ARG A 16 1.14 2.83 -0.47
CA ARG A 16 1.85 2.48 0.76
C ARG A 16 0.86 1.94 1.80
N ALA A 17 1.38 1.11 2.69
CA ALA A 17 0.73 0.77 3.94
C ALA A 17 1.84 0.39 4.91
N ILE A 18 2.27 1.36 5.71
CA ILE A 18 3.38 1.23 6.65
C ILE A 18 3.00 1.97 7.92
N GLY A 19 3.36 1.41 9.06
CA GLY A 19 3.15 2.06 10.34
C GLY A 19 4.20 1.67 11.35
N VAL A 20 4.00 2.19 12.56
CA VAL A 20 4.81 1.94 13.73
C VAL A 20 3.90 1.49 14.88
N VAL A 21 4.31 0.47 15.61
CA VAL A 21 3.56 -0.07 16.76
C VAL A 21 4.53 -0.30 17.90
N ARG A 22 4.22 0.26 19.08
CA ARG A 22 5.02 0.00 20.28
C ARG A 22 4.49 -1.23 20.99
N GLY A 23 5.39 -2.15 21.35
CA GLY A 23 4.99 -3.34 22.09
C GLY A 23 6.11 -4.34 22.32
N THR A 24 5.82 -5.34 23.13
CA THR A 24 6.75 -6.44 23.42
C THR A 24 6.41 -7.63 22.53
N TYR A 25 7.39 -8.16 21.80
CA TYR A 25 7.17 -9.29 20.90
C TYR A 25 7.40 -10.62 21.63
N ARG A 26 6.45 -11.54 21.50
CA ARG A 26 6.61 -12.93 21.98
C ARG A 26 6.41 -13.89 20.83
N ALA A 27 7.40 -14.74 20.61
CA ALA A 27 7.28 -15.81 19.62
C ALA A 27 6.22 -16.83 20.06
N LYS A 28 5.54 -17.44 19.09
CA LYS A 28 4.56 -18.49 19.35
C LYS A 28 5.22 -19.77 19.91
N GLU A 29 6.45 -20.03 19.48
CA GLU A 29 7.29 -21.15 19.93
C GLU A 29 8.69 -20.59 20.21
N GLU A 30 9.33 -21.01 21.30
CA GLU A 30 10.60 -20.44 21.79
C GLU A 30 11.71 -20.40 20.71
N ASP A 31 11.80 -21.44 19.89
CA ASP A 31 12.82 -21.56 18.83
C ASP A 31 12.40 -20.96 17.47
N GLN A 32 11.18 -20.42 17.35
CA GLN A 32 10.64 -19.90 16.08
C GLN A 32 10.19 -18.44 16.15
N LEU A 33 11.16 -17.52 16.09
CA LEU A 33 10.93 -16.06 16.06
C LEU A 33 10.16 -15.53 14.82
N THR A 34 9.79 -16.37 13.86
CA THR A 34 9.13 -15.89 12.63
C THR A 34 7.65 -15.60 12.81
N ARG A 35 7.00 -16.21 13.81
CA ARG A 35 5.57 -16.08 14.09
C ARG A 35 5.36 -15.89 15.58
N GLY A 36 4.51 -14.95 15.94
CA GLY A 36 4.24 -14.61 17.33
C GLY A 36 3.23 -13.49 17.43
N SER A 37 3.25 -12.77 18.54
CA SER A 37 2.34 -11.67 18.79
C SER A 37 3.08 -10.49 19.42
N LEU A 38 2.63 -9.28 19.07
CA LEU A 38 2.99 -8.05 19.77
C LEU A 38 1.96 -7.79 20.86
N PHE A 39 2.44 -7.46 22.05
CA PHE A 39 1.61 -7.02 23.17
C PHE A 39 1.85 -5.53 23.39
N ASP A 40 0.79 -4.73 23.27
CA ASP A 40 0.87 -3.29 23.57
C ASP A 40 0.81 -3.01 25.08
N SER A 41 0.92 -1.73 25.46
CA SER A 41 0.90 -1.30 26.86
C SER A 41 -0.41 -1.59 27.60
N ASN A 42 -1.51 -1.82 26.87
CA ASN A 42 -2.79 -2.22 27.42
C ASN A 42 -2.97 -3.75 27.46
N GLY A 43 -1.96 -4.50 27.02
CA GLY A 43 -2.00 -5.97 26.92
C GLY A 43 -2.78 -6.49 25.71
N VAL A 44 -3.13 -5.64 24.73
CA VAL A 44 -3.78 -6.09 23.51
C VAL A 44 -2.79 -6.90 22.68
N GLU A 45 -3.24 -8.09 22.27
CA GLU A 45 -2.47 -9.00 21.44
C GLU A 45 -2.71 -8.69 19.94
N LEU A 46 -1.62 -8.52 19.20
CA LEU A 46 -1.61 -8.33 17.75
C LEU A 46 -0.78 -9.43 17.11
N GLU A 47 -1.41 -10.32 16.35
CA GLU A 47 -0.68 -11.37 15.66
C GLU A 47 0.33 -10.76 14.68
N ALA A 48 1.55 -11.30 14.68
CA ALA A 48 2.64 -10.79 13.89
C ALA A 48 3.49 -11.88 13.22
N VAL A 49 3.94 -11.57 12.01
CA VAL A 49 5.01 -12.30 11.33
C VAL A 49 6.24 -11.41 11.21
N VAL A 50 7.40 -11.95 11.57
CA VAL A 50 8.67 -11.26 11.47
C VAL A 50 9.32 -11.55 10.13
N LEU A 51 9.69 -10.50 9.40
CA LEU A 51 10.47 -10.65 8.17
C LEU A 51 11.91 -11.07 8.47
N GLY A 52 12.46 -11.95 7.64
CA GLY A 52 13.80 -12.53 7.84
C GLY A 52 14.91 -11.51 8.09
N ARG A 53 14.82 -10.32 7.48
CA ARG A 53 15.79 -9.23 7.66
C ARG A 53 15.88 -8.69 9.10
N VAL A 54 14.84 -8.90 9.91
CA VAL A 54 14.75 -8.42 11.30
C VAL A 54 15.22 -9.48 12.30
N LEU A 55 15.20 -10.76 11.93
CA LEU A 55 15.50 -11.86 12.86
C LEU A 55 16.91 -11.81 13.45
N THR A 56 17.89 -11.33 12.69
CA THR A 56 19.27 -11.19 13.20
C THR A 56 19.35 -10.07 14.24
N LEU A 57 18.61 -8.98 14.03
CA LEU A 57 18.57 -7.85 14.95
C LEU A 57 17.96 -8.27 16.30
N MET A 58 16.80 -8.93 16.25
CA MET A 58 16.11 -9.45 17.45
C MET A 58 17.00 -10.39 18.27
N ARG A 59 17.75 -11.28 17.62
CA ARG A 59 18.59 -12.27 18.32
C ARG A 59 19.86 -11.71 18.95
N ARG A 60 20.36 -10.57 18.47
CA ARG A 60 21.71 -10.10 18.80
C ARG A 60 21.76 -8.75 19.49
N HIS A 61 20.73 -7.94 19.35
CA HIS A 61 20.80 -6.52 19.66
C HIS A 61 19.59 -5.99 20.42
N LEU A 62 18.56 -6.80 20.66
CA LEU A 62 17.35 -6.38 21.36
C LEU A 62 17.15 -7.18 22.64
N ASP A 63 16.66 -6.50 23.66
CA ASP A 63 16.11 -7.13 24.86
C ASP A 63 14.62 -7.43 24.63
N MET A 64 14.31 -8.67 24.27
CA MET A 64 12.95 -9.09 23.88
C MET A 64 11.91 -9.00 25.00
N ASP A 65 12.33 -8.78 26.24
CA ASP A 65 11.43 -8.57 27.38
C ASP A 65 11.00 -7.10 27.54
N GLN A 66 11.53 -6.19 26.72
CA GLN A 66 11.19 -4.78 26.71
C GLN A 66 10.26 -4.41 25.54
N PRO A 67 9.46 -3.34 25.70
CA PRO A 67 8.69 -2.79 24.60
C PRO A 67 9.60 -2.06 23.61
N HIS A 68 9.48 -2.41 22.33
CA HIS A 68 10.19 -1.76 21.23
C HIS A 68 9.24 -1.04 20.28
N LEU A 69 9.75 -0.08 19.51
CA LEU A 69 8.98 0.54 18.42
C LEU A 69 9.20 -0.21 17.10
N TRP A 70 8.21 -0.99 16.69
CA TRP A 70 8.28 -1.86 15.52
C TRP A 70 7.80 -1.15 14.26
N VAL A 71 8.57 -1.21 13.19
CA VAL A 71 8.12 -0.80 11.86
C VAL A 71 7.36 -1.96 11.22
N VAL A 72 6.10 -1.76 10.87
CA VAL A 72 5.18 -2.82 10.47
C VAL A 72 4.45 -2.50 9.17
N TYR A 73 4.02 -3.57 8.48
CA TYR A 73 3.00 -3.49 7.43
C TYR A 73 1.70 -4.13 7.91
N PRO A 74 0.56 -3.42 7.87
CA PRO A 74 -0.73 -3.99 8.27
C PRO A 74 -1.23 -4.98 7.22
N ARG A 75 -1.82 -6.07 7.68
CA ARG A 75 -2.50 -7.10 6.88
C ARG A 75 -3.87 -7.34 7.51
N CYS A 76 -4.93 -6.92 6.84
CA CYS A 76 -6.30 -7.26 7.22
C CYS A 76 -6.72 -8.49 6.42
N ARG A 77 -6.66 -9.68 7.03
CA ARG A 77 -7.13 -10.93 6.39
C ARG A 77 -8.64 -11.10 6.55
N GLU A 78 -9.10 -10.85 7.77
CA GLU A 78 -10.49 -10.97 8.20
C GLU A 78 -10.95 -9.62 8.75
N SER A 79 -12.26 -9.42 8.80
CA SER A 79 -12.83 -8.26 9.47
C SER A 79 -12.45 -8.32 10.95
N ASP A 80 -12.02 -7.19 11.51
CA ASP A 80 -11.74 -7.01 12.95
C ASP A 80 -10.46 -7.69 13.49
N HIS A 81 -9.62 -8.29 12.64
CA HIS A 81 -8.34 -8.86 13.06
C HIS A 81 -7.15 -8.20 12.34
N LEU A 82 -6.38 -7.41 13.08
CA LEU A 82 -5.17 -6.76 12.57
C LEU A 82 -3.98 -7.71 12.71
N HIS A 83 -3.49 -8.18 11.57
CA HIS A 83 -2.24 -8.93 11.51
C HIS A 83 -1.11 -8.01 11.06
N LEU A 84 0.04 -8.08 11.71
CA LEU A 84 1.19 -7.22 11.44
C LEU A 84 2.33 -8.01 10.80
N GLN A 85 3.01 -7.38 9.85
CA GLN A 85 4.25 -7.90 9.30
C GLN A 85 5.40 -7.00 9.75
N ILE A 86 6.19 -7.47 10.72
CA ILE A 86 7.32 -6.73 11.29
C ILE A 86 8.44 -6.67 10.27
N ALA A 87 8.75 -5.44 9.88
CA ALA A 87 9.68 -5.12 8.80
C ALA A 87 10.95 -4.44 9.31
N GLY A 88 10.96 -3.91 10.54
CA GLY A 88 12.12 -3.27 11.15
C GLY A 88 11.80 -2.79 12.56
N ILE A 89 12.75 -2.06 13.15
CA ILE A 89 12.64 -1.43 14.48
C ILE A 89 13.14 0.00 14.37
N TRP A 90 12.47 0.91 15.07
CA TRP A 90 12.90 2.29 15.27
C TRP A 90 13.37 2.49 16.71
N GLU A 91 14.67 2.30 16.91
CA GLU A 91 15.34 2.60 18.19
C GLU A 91 16.73 3.16 17.90
N PRO A 92 16.82 4.40 17.39
CA PRO A 92 18.11 5.01 17.13
C PRO A 92 18.97 5.14 18.40
N SER A 93 18.40 5.30 19.60
CA SER A 93 19.17 5.35 20.86
C SER A 93 20.03 4.10 21.08
N THR A 94 19.50 2.93 20.72
CA THR A 94 20.13 1.63 20.92
C THR A 94 20.92 1.17 19.70
N LEU A 95 20.45 1.52 18.50
CA LEU A 95 20.96 0.98 17.24
C LEU A 95 21.86 1.95 16.46
N ALA A 96 21.99 3.21 16.89
CA ALA A 96 22.84 4.24 16.29
C ALA A 96 23.70 4.93 17.37
N PRO A 97 24.75 4.25 17.88
CA PRO A 97 25.58 4.78 18.96
C PRO A 97 26.36 6.05 18.58
N ASP A 98 26.43 6.38 17.28
CA ASP A 98 27.00 7.61 16.76
C ASP A 98 26.06 8.84 16.90
N GLN A 99 24.80 8.64 17.32
CA GLN A 99 23.80 9.69 17.48
C GLN A 99 23.32 9.74 18.94
N GLN A 100 24.12 10.39 19.80
CA GLN A 100 23.93 10.43 21.25
C GLN A 100 22.61 11.11 21.70
N ASP A 101 22.02 11.97 20.87
CA ASP A 101 20.76 12.67 21.15
C ASP A 101 19.56 12.09 20.37
N ALA A 102 19.67 10.88 19.82
CA ALA A 102 18.59 10.33 19.03
C ALA A 102 17.43 9.84 19.89
N GLU A 103 16.23 10.35 19.60
CA GLU A 103 15.00 9.96 20.28
C GLU A 103 14.34 8.75 19.61
N ASP A 104 13.85 7.83 20.44
CA ASP A 104 13.04 6.69 19.99
C ASP A 104 11.55 7.05 19.83
N SER A 105 11.18 8.29 20.15
CA SER A 105 9.87 8.89 19.84
C SER A 105 9.81 9.39 18.40
N LEU A 106 8.59 9.39 17.86
CA LEU A 106 8.29 9.97 16.55
C LEU A 106 7.30 11.13 16.72
N PRO A 107 7.39 12.18 15.88
CA PRO A 107 6.42 13.29 15.92
C PRO A 107 4.98 12.84 15.72
N GLU A 108 4.75 11.80 14.93
CA GLU A 108 3.43 11.21 14.70
C GLU A 108 2.92 10.39 15.89
N GLY A 109 3.78 10.05 16.85
CA GLY A 109 3.50 9.18 17.99
C GLY A 109 3.47 7.68 17.65
N ASP A 110 3.22 6.87 18.67
CA ASP A 110 3.10 5.41 18.55
C ASP A 110 1.78 5.04 17.84
N ASP A 111 1.71 3.81 17.29
CA ASP A 111 0.50 3.27 16.65
C ASP A 111 0.03 4.02 15.40
N PHE A 112 0.91 4.85 14.82
CA PHE A 112 0.67 5.59 13.58
C PHE A 112 0.85 4.72 12.34
N PHE A 113 -0.03 4.88 11.36
CA PHE A 113 0.02 4.25 10.05
C PHE A 113 -0.18 5.30 8.95
N SER A 114 0.70 5.29 7.96
CA SER A 114 0.50 6.00 6.70
C SER A 114 0.03 5.01 5.63
N ILE A 115 -1.18 5.25 5.12
CA ILE A 115 -1.85 4.38 4.14
C ILE A 115 -2.23 5.18 2.91
N ARG A 116 -1.77 4.73 1.73
CA ARG A 116 -2.12 5.34 0.44
C ARG A 116 -2.60 4.28 -0.53
N GLY A 117 -3.76 4.52 -1.13
CA GLY A 117 -4.37 3.58 -2.05
C GLY A 117 -5.69 4.06 -2.61
N GLU A 118 -6.42 3.15 -3.24
CA GLU A 118 -7.72 3.45 -3.86
C GLU A 118 -8.84 3.21 -2.85
N LEU A 119 -9.67 4.22 -2.57
CA LEU A 119 -10.90 4.04 -1.79
C LEU A 119 -11.88 3.19 -2.62
N ILE A 120 -12.17 1.98 -2.17
CA ILE A 120 -13.03 1.03 -2.88
C ILE A 120 -14.38 0.81 -2.18
N PHE A 121 -14.51 1.23 -0.93
CA PHE A 121 -15.74 1.16 -0.16
C PHE A 121 -15.69 2.25 0.91
N THR A 122 -16.82 2.90 1.14
CA THR A 122 -17.05 3.75 2.31
C THR A 122 -18.54 3.73 2.63
N LYS A 123 -18.87 3.74 3.91
CA LYS A 123 -20.21 3.86 4.47
C LYS A 123 -20.11 4.81 5.67
N PRO A 124 -20.16 6.12 5.43
CA PRO A 124 -19.97 7.15 6.47
C PRO A 124 -20.85 6.96 7.70
N GLU A 125 -22.08 6.51 7.51
CA GLU A 125 -23.13 6.34 8.51
C GLU A 125 -22.79 5.26 9.56
N THR A 126 -21.93 4.31 9.20
CA THR A 126 -21.39 3.32 10.15
C THR A 126 -19.88 3.50 10.36
N GLY A 127 -19.30 4.55 9.79
CA GLY A 127 -17.87 4.83 9.87
C GLY A 127 -17.01 3.70 9.30
N GLU A 128 -17.45 2.98 8.27
CA GLU A 128 -16.69 1.87 7.69
C GLU A 128 -16.09 2.29 6.35
N LEU A 129 -14.80 2.03 6.14
CA LEU A 129 -14.19 2.26 4.83
C LEU A 129 -13.11 1.22 4.51
N VAL A 130 -12.87 1.01 3.22
CA VAL A 130 -11.87 0.05 2.73
C VAL A 130 -11.01 0.69 1.65
N VAL A 131 -9.70 0.63 1.86
CA VAL A 131 -8.69 1.06 0.89
C VAL A 131 -8.04 -0.17 0.27
N LYS A 132 -7.94 -0.17 -1.07
CA LYS A 132 -7.19 -1.16 -1.83
C LYS A 132 -5.76 -0.66 -2.06
N VAL A 133 -4.79 -1.41 -1.56
CA VAL A 133 -3.36 -1.11 -1.68
C VAL A 133 -2.71 -2.08 -2.65
N ARG A 134 -1.77 -1.58 -3.46
CA ARG A 134 -0.97 -2.38 -4.39
C ARG A 134 0.48 -2.36 -3.96
N GLN A 135 1.14 -3.50 -4.00
CA GLN A 135 2.59 -3.53 -3.87
C GLN A 135 3.23 -3.18 -5.20
N GLN A 136 4.33 -2.44 -5.18
CA GLN A 136 5.12 -2.23 -6.39
C GLN A 136 5.63 -3.58 -6.91
N PRO A 137 5.63 -3.79 -8.25
CA PRO A 137 6.27 -4.95 -8.85
C PRO A 137 7.73 -5.04 -8.40
N ARG A 138 8.17 -6.24 -8.05
CA ARG A 138 9.57 -6.49 -7.74
C ARG A 138 10.36 -6.70 -9.05
N GLY A 139 11.67 -6.51 -8.99
CA GLY A 139 12.57 -6.66 -10.15
C GLY A 139 12.63 -8.09 -10.72
N ASP A 140 12.13 -9.07 -9.96
CA ASP A 140 11.96 -10.47 -10.36
C ASP A 140 10.71 -10.70 -11.27
N GLY A 141 9.99 -9.63 -11.60
CA GLY A 141 8.77 -9.69 -12.42
C GLY A 141 7.52 -10.11 -11.65
N ASN A 142 7.62 -10.43 -10.35
CA ASN A 142 6.48 -10.77 -9.53
C ASN A 142 5.61 -9.52 -9.30
N ARG A 143 4.31 -9.68 -9.52
CA ARG A 143 3.30 -8.65 -9.31
C ARG A 143 2.34 -9.13 -8.22
N PRO A 144 2.62 -8.79 -6.95
CA PRO A 144 1.75 -9.20 -5.86
C PRO A 144 0.33 -8.70 -6.11
N LEU A 145 -0.66 -9.54 -5.75
CA LEU A 145 -2.05 -9.14 -5.82
C LEU A 145 -2.30 -7.92 -4.91
N PRO A 146 -3.18 -6.99 -5.32
CA PRO A 146 -3.67 -5.96 -4.43
C PRO A 146 -4.30 -6.59 -3.19
N PHE A 147 -4.19 -5.91 -2.06
CA PHE A 147 -4.86 -6.30 -0.82
C PHE A 147 -5.73 -5.16 -0.31
N LYS A 148 -6.63 -5.48 0.61
CA LYS A 148 -7.59 -4.54 1.19
C LYS A 148 -7.21 -4.27 2.64
N ILE A 149 -7.36 -3.03 3.06
CA ILE A 149 -7.26 -2.62 4.45
C ILE A 149 -8.60 -2.04 4.84
N GLN A 150 -9.21 -2.64 5.86
CA GLN A 150 -10.42 -2.13 6.48
C GLN A 150 -10.02 -1.17 7.60
N MET A 151 -10.78 -0.09 7.76
CA MET A 151 -10.58 0.86 8.83
C MET A 151 -11.90 1.53 9.20
N LYS A 152 -11.92 2.12 10.39
CA LYS A 152 -13.02 2.93 10.91
C LYS A 152 -12.76 4.41 10.64
N GLY A 153 -13.81 5.16 10.38
CA GLY A 153 -13.77 6.59 10.11
C GLY A 153 -14.73 7.02 9.01
N GLU A 154 -14.85 8.33 8.84
CA GLU A 154 -15.77 8.92 7.87
C GLU A 154 -15.00 9.43 6.66
N LEU A 155 -15.39 8.96 5.47
CA LEU A 155 -14.89 9.50 4.21
C LEU A 155 -16.03 9.56 3.19
N PRO A 156 -16.41 10.74 2.68
CA PRO A 156 -17.59 10.93 1.84
C PRO A 156 -17.67 10.00 0.62
N LEU A 157 -18.90 9.57 0.28
CA LEU A 157 -19.17 8.69 -0.88
C LEU A 157 -18.70 9.29 -2.22
N GLU A 158 -18.64 10.62 -2.34
CA GLU A 158 -18.13 11.31 -3.54
C GLU A 158 -16.65 11.01 -3.84
N HIS A 159 -15.88 10.63 -2.82
CA HIS A 159 -14.48 10.24 -2.96
C HIS A 159 -14.30 8.75 -3.28
N LEU A 160 -15.39 7.99 -3.45
CA LEU A 160 -15.31 6.60 -3.90
C LEU A 160 -14.58 6.51 -5.24
N ARG A 161 -13.66 5.55 -5.34
CA ARG A 161 -12.74 5.38 -6.47
C ARG A 161 -11.75 6.53 -6.64
N HIS A 162 -11.43 7.28 -5.60
CA HIS A 162 -10.27 8.16 -5.60
C HIS A 162 -9.06 7.46 -4.97
N PHE A 163 -7.88 7.89 -5.38
CA PHE A 163 -6.65 7.66 -4.66
C PHE A 163 -6.63 8.60 -3.45
N VAL A 164 -6.42 8.03 -2.27
CA VAL A 164 -6.44 8.75 -1.00
C VAL A 164 -5.13 8.54 -0.25
N SER A 165 -4.73 9.54 0.52
CA SER A 165 -3.63 9.48 1.47
C SER A 165 -4.20 9.64 2.88
N LEU A 166 -3.98 8.66 3.74
CA LEU A 166 -4.61 8.56 5.04
C LEU A 166 -3.55 8.47 6.14
N ASP A 167 -3.74 9.31 7.16
CA ASP A 167 -3.11 9.20 8.46
C ASP A 167 -4.07 8.41 9.37
N VAL A 168 -3.59 7.32 9.93
CA VAL A 168 -4.41 6.32 10.61
C VAL A 168 -3.76 5.94 11.93
N ARG A 169 -4.56 5.75 12.98
CA ARG A 169 -4.13 5.30 14.30
C ARG A 169 -4.69 3.93 14.62
N ARG A 170 -3.88 3.04 15.17
CA ARG A 170 -4.39 1.79 15.72
C ARG A 170 -5.09 2.05 17.07
N GLN A 171 -6.26 1.44 17.26
CA GLN A 171 -6.96 1.36 18.54
C GLN A 171 -7.35 -0.10 18.77
N GLY A 172 -6.66 -0.77 19.70
CA GLY A 172 -6.79 -2.22 19.86
C GLY A 172 -6.44 -2.96 18.57
N GLN A 173 -7.40 -3.70 18.03
CA GLN A 173 -7.29 -4.47 16.78
C GLN A 173 -7.75 -3.69 15.55
N GLU A 174 -8.26 -2.47 15.72
CA GLU A 174 -8.82 -1.67 14.64
C GLU A 174 -7.86 -0.56 14.20
N LEU A 175 -8.02 -0.14 12.94
CA LEU A 175 -7.37 1.03 12.38
C LEU A 175 -8.40 2.14 12.25
N HIS A 176 -8.12 3.32 12.78
CA HIS A 176 -9.01 4.47 12.83
C HIS A 176 -8.43 5.65 12.06
N LEU A 177 -9.23 6.25 11.19
CA LEU A 177 -8.84 7.40 10.39
C LEU A 177 -8.67 8.65 11.27
N GLU A 178 -7.50 9.29 11.22
CA GLU A 178 -7.26 10.60 11.86
C GLU A 178 -7.37 11.74 10.85
N ARG A 179 -6.71 11.59 9.69
CA ARG A 179 -6.71 12.62 8.63
C ARG A 179 -6.70 11.96 7.26
N TYR A 180 -7.29 12.64 6.28
CA TYR A 180 -7.25 12.20 4.89
C TYR A 180 -6.98 13.34 3.92
N GLU A 181 -6.39 12.97 2.78
CA GLU A 181 -6.24 13.80 1.59
C GLU A 181 -6.77 13.01 0.39
N VAL A 182 -7.61 13.64 -0.42
CA VAL A 182 -8.13 13.07 -1.68
C VAL A 182 -7.26 13.56 -2.83
N MET A 183 -6.64 12.64 -3.55
CA MET A 183 -5.59 13.00 -4.50
C MET A 183 -6.07 13.05 -5.95
N ALA A 184 -6.59 11.95 -6.47
CA ALA A 184 -7.00 11.86 -7.87
C ALA A 184 -8.06 10.78 -8.08
N PRO A 185 -8.98 10.94 -9.04
CA PRO A 185 -9.88 9.86 -9.43
C PRO A 185 -9.11 8.69 -10.06
N MET A 186 -9.50 7.47 -9.72
CA MET A 186 -8.89 6.24 -10.25
C MET A 186 -9.66 5.73 -11.48
N PRO A 187 -8.96 5.26 -12.52
CA PRO A 187 -9.61 4.80 -13.75
C PRO A 187 -10.50 3.57 -13.49
N THR A 188 -11.76 3.67 -13.89
CA THR A 188 -12.70 2.54 -13.82
C THR A 188 -12.36 1.52 -14.91
N ARG A 189 -11.97 0.29 -14.54
CA ARG A 189 -11.97 -0.83 -15.48
C ARG A 189 -13.44 -1.17 -15.80
N GLY A 190 -13.98 -0.59 -16.86
CA GLY A 190 -15.36 -0.88 -17.30
C GLY A 190 -16.02 0.20 -18.16
N GLY A 191 -15.48 1.42 -18.18
CA GLY A 191 -15.92 2.42 -19.15
C GLY A 191 -15.22 2.19 -20.48
N LYS A 192 -15.89 1.54 -21.44
CA LYS A 192 -15.59 1.82 -22.85
C LYS A 192 -15.66 3.34 -22.99
N SER A 193 -14.51 3.98 -23.21
CA SER A 193 -14.45 5.38 -23.59
C SER A 193 -15.33 5.54 -24.83
N LYS A 194 -16.55 6.04 -24.63
CA LYS A 194 -17.45 6.45 -25.71
C LYS A 194 -17.00 7.84 -26.20
N ALA A 195 -15.71 7.95 -26.52
CA ALA A 195 -15.08 9.10 -27.13
C ALA A 195 -14.41 8.57 -28.41
N GLY A 196 -15.10 8.75 -29.55
CA GLY A 196 -14.65 8.24 -30.85
C GLY A 196 -15.72 7.57 -31.71
N ARG A 197 -16.99 7.97 -31.62
CA ARG A 197 -17.98 7.75 -32.70
C ARG A 197 -18.49 9.10 -33.17
N GLY A 198 -17.69 9.76 -34.00
CA GLY A 198 -18.05 10.96 -34.72
C GLY A 198 -17.29 11.02 -36.03
N GLN A 199 -18.03 10.92 -37.14
CA GLN A 199 -17.65 11.25 -38.52
C GLN A 199 -16.57 10.40 -39.22
N ALA A 200 -17.05 9.38 -39.93
CA ALA A 200 -16.64 9.14 -41.32
C ALA A 200 -17.67 8.22 -42.02
N ALA A 201 -18.85 8.77 -42.27
CA ALA A 201 -19.74 8.21 -43.28
C ALA A 201 -19.88 9.25 -44.40
N ARG A 202 -19.78 8.76 -45.64
CA ARG A 202 -20.17 9.39 -46.92
C ARG A 202 -19.08 10.14 -47.70
N ARG A 203 -18.21 9.36 -48.35
CA ARG A 203 -17.84 9.57 -49.77
C ARG A 203 -18.13 8.23 -50.46
N GLY A 204 -19.22 8.06 -51.20
CA GLY A 204 -19.48 8.76 -52.45
C GLY A 204 -18.68 8.07 -53.55
N GLN A 205 -19.13 6.90 -54.02
CA GLN A 205 -18.68 6.36 -55.31
C GLN A 205 -19.10 7.34 -56.42
N PRO A 206 -18.27 7.49 -57.45
CA PRO A 206 -18.82 7.25 -58.77
C PRO A 206 -17.91 6.44 -59.70
N VAL A 207 -18.57 5.47 -60.35
CA VAL A 207 -18.57 5.20 -61.80
C VAL A 207 -17.25 4.84 -62.50
N ARG A 208 -17.25 3.61 -63.02
CA ARG A 208 -16.37 3.06 -64.06
C ARG A 208 -16.20 4.03 -65.25
N ARG A 209 -14.96 4.25 -65.67
CA ARG A 209 -14.63 4.51 -67.08
C ARG A 209 -13.41 3.70 -67.50
N SER A 210 -13.65 2.90 -68.51
CA SER A 210 -12.72 2.20 -69.39
C SER A 210 -11.71 3.15 -70.03
N GLN A 211 -10.43 2.78 -70.03
CA GLN A 211 -9.50 2.82 -71.17
C GLN A 211 -8.07 2.60 -70.67
N VAL A 212 -7.41 1.52 -71.08
CA VAL A 212 -5.96 1.54 -71.30
C VAL A 212 -5.70 0.92 -72.67
N SER A 213 -5.15 1.77 -73.52
CA SER A 213 -4.76 1.53 -74.90
C SER A 213 -3.29 1.13 -74.95
N GLN A 214 -3.05 0.03 -75.66
CA GLN A 214 -1.94 -0.23 -76.59
C GLN A 214 -0.49 -0.44 -76.14
N ARG A 215 0.07 -1.45 -76.84
CA ARG A 215 1.47 -1.71 -77.26
C ARG A 215 2.40 -2.19 -76.15
N GLY A 216 2.89 -3.43 -76.22
CA GLY A 216 3.83 -3.97 -77.24
C GLY A 216 5.23 -3.86 -76.60
N THR A 217 6.04 -4.91 -76.43
CA THR A 217 6.60 -5.82 -77.44
C THR A 217 7.51 -6.86 -76.75
N ARG A 218 7.60 -8.06 -77.34
CA ARG A 218 8.73 -9.02 -77.47
C ARG A 218 9.48 -9.50 -76.20
N ALA A 219 9.45 -10.80 -75.90
CA ALA A 219 10.27 -11.90 -76.46
C ALA A 219 11.71 -11.86 -75.92
N GLY A 220 12.35 -12.93 -75.47
CA GLY A 220 12.04 -14.36 -75.43
C GLY A 220 13.33 -15.08 -75.01
N SER A 221 13.17 -16.36 -74.65
CA SER A 221 14.17 -17.44 -74.59
C SER A 221 15.53 -17.18 -73.97
#